data_AF-A0AAW6YLU5-F1
#
_entry.id   AF-A0AAW6YLU5-F1
#
_cell.length_a   1.000
_cell.length_b   1.000
_cell.length_c   1.000
_cell.angle_alpha   90.00
_cell.angle_beta   90.00
_cell.angle_gamma   90.00
#
_symmetry.space_group_name_H-M   'P 1'
#
loop_
_entity.id
_entity.type
_entity.pdbx_description
1 polymer ?
#
loop_
_entity_poly.entity_id
_entity_poly.type
_entity_poly.pdbx_seq_one_letter_code
_entity_poly.pdbx_strand_id
1 'polypeptide(L)' 'KYRGGAPVHYAIGKGEKETGISIIRMVKKMDAGAILKQAAIPIDDQVTVAEMFDRLSELGSQVLLETLPALFNGTVTET' A
#
# COMPACT_ATOMS: atom_id res chain seq x y z
N LYS A 1 4.87 -5.86 4.38
CA LYS A 1 5.90 -6.92 4.18
C LYS A 1 7.06 -6.42 3.32
N TYR A 2 6.79 -6.03 2.08
CA TYR A 2 7.80 -5.46 1.18
C TYR A 2 7.78 -3.92 1.24
N ARG A 3 8.94 -3.29 1.05
CA ARG A 3 9.17 -1.83 0.96
C ARG A 3 10.23 -1.57 -0.11
N GLY A 4 10.34 -0.34 -0.61
CA GLY A 4 11.32 0.05 -1.63
C GLY A 4 10.75 0.08 -3.06
N GLY A 5 11.63 0.01 -4.07
CA GLY A 5 11.27 0.36 -5.45
C GLY A 5 10.44 -0.66 -6.25
N ALA A 6 10.33 -1.92 -5.81
CA ALA A 6 9.63 -2.96 -6.58
C ALA A 6 8.77 -3.96 -5.75
N PRO A 7 7.98 -3.50 -4.76
CA PRO A 7 7.27 -4.39 -3.83
C PRO A 7 6.24 -5.30 -4.53
N VAL A 8 5.56 -4.80 -5.56
CA VAL A 8 4.57 -5.57 -6.33
C VAL A 8 5.22 -6.72 -7.09
N HIS A 9 6.37 -6.47 -7.70
CA HIS A 9 7.15 -7.48 -8.41
C HIS A 9 7.58 -8.60 -7.45
N TYR A 10 8.06 -8.24 -6.25
CA TYR A 10 8.44 -9.23 -5.23
C TYR A 10 7.25 -10.06 -4.76
N ALA A 11 6.09 -9.44 -4.52
CA ALA A 11 4.90 -10.15 -4.06
C ALA A 11 4.45 -11.21 -5.09
N ILE A 12 4.35 -10.82 -6.37
CA ILE A 12 3.98 -11.75 -7.45
C ILE A 12 5.07 -12.81 -7.64
N GLY A 13 6.34 -12.43 -7.73
CA GLY A 13 7.45 -13.36 -7.96
C GLY A 13 7.69 -14.36 -6.82
N LYS A 14 7.22 -14.07 -5.60
CA LYS A 14 7.24 -14.99 -4.45
C LYS A 14 5.98 -15.83 -4.30
N GLY A 15 4.99 -15.65 -5.19
CA GLY A 15 3.72 -16.37 -5.12
C GLY A 15 2.90 -16.02 -3.88
N GLU A 16 3.00 -14.77 -3.40
CA GLU A 16 2.14 -14.30 -2.32
C GLU A 16 0.67 -14.36 -2.75
N LYS A 17 -0.24 -14.56 -1.79
CA LYS A 17 -1.69 -14.60 -2.06
C LYS A 17 -2.37 -13.24 -1.98
N GLU A 18 -1.67 -12.25 -1.43
CA GLU A 18 -2.15 -10.89 -1.33
C GLU A 18 -0.98 -9.89 -1.44
N THR A 19 -1.32 -8.70 -1.90
CA THR A 19 -0.45 -7.52 -1.85
C THR A 19 -1.31 -6.32 -1.46
N GLY A 20 -0.71 -5.15 -1.27
CA GLY A 20 -1.46 -4.01 -0.79
C GLY A 20 -0.67 -2.72 -0.82
N ILE A 21 -1.32 -1.69 -0.31
CA ILE A 21 -0.75 -0.35 -0.17
C ILE A 21 -0.67 0.02 1.31
N SER A 22 0.18 1.00 1.61
CA SER A 22 0.26 1.59 2.94
C SER A 22 0.38 3.10 2.78
N ILE A 23 -0.50 3.83 3.46
CA ILE A 23 -0.35 5.28 3.62
C ILE A 23 0.61 5.48 4.79
N ILE A 24 1.73 6.15 4.54
CA ILE A 24 2.78 6.34 5.54
C ILE A 24 3.07 7.82 5.77
N ARG A 25 3.52 8.15 6.98
CA ARG A 25 4.13 9.43 7.28
C ARG A 25 5.47 9.52 6.55
N MET A 26 5.73 10.63 5.88
CA MET A 26 7.01 10.84 5.24
C MET A 26 8.09 11.15 6.28
N VAL A 27 9.21 10.43 6.23
CA VAL A 27 10.41 10.66 7.05
C VAL A 27 11.64 10.64 6.15
N LYS A 28 12.79 11.08 6.68
CA LYS A 28 14.04 11.19 5.89
C LYS A 28 14.49 9.87 5.25
N LYS A 29 14.22 8.74 5.90
CA LYS A 29 14.57 7.41 5.40
C LYS A 29 13.44 6.88 4.51
N MET A 30 13.81 6.35 3.34
CA MET A 30 12.90 5.76 2.36
C MET A 30 11.98 4.73 3.02
N ASP A 31 10.67 4.89 2.79
CA ASP A 31 9.60 4.01 3.28
C ASP A 31 9.68 3.64 4.77
N ALA A 32 10.22 4.50 5.63
CA ALA A 32 10.49 4.14 7.03
C ALA A 32 9.57 4.85 8.05
N GLY A 33 8.62 5.66 7.59
CA GLY A 33 7.73 6.35 8.50
C GLY A 33 6.58 5.48 8.98
N ALA A 34 5.89 6.00 10.00
CA ALA A 34 4.76 5.32 10.61
C ALA A 34 3.63 5.11 9.61
N ILE A 35 2.97 3.97 9.71
CA ILE A 35 1.83 3.60 8.90
C ILE A 35 0.59 4.27 9.50
N LEU A 36 -0.14 4.99 8.65
CA LEU A 36 -1.41 5.64 8.97
C LEU A 36 -2.59 4.74 8.66
N LYS A 37 -2.53 4.01 7.54
CA LYS A 37 -3.56 3.06 7.10
C LYS A 37 -2.96 2.07 6.10
N GLN A 38 -3.51 0.86 6.05
CA GLN A 38 -3.16 -0.16 5.06
C GLN A 38 -4.42 -0.79 4.50
N ALA A 39 -4.32 -1.27 3.27
CA ALA A 39 -5.32 -2.14 2.67
C ALA A 39 -4.61 -3.18 1.81
N ALA A 40 -5.23 -4.35 1.71
CA ALA A 40 -4.73 -5.47 0.92
C ALA A 40 -5.80 -5.93 -0.08
N ILE A 41 -5.33 -6.47 -1.20
CA ILE A 41 -6.12 -7.11 -2.25
C ILE A 41 -5.48 -8.45 -2.62
N PRO A 42 -6.29 -9.45 -3.01
CA PRO A 42 -5.78 -10.74 -3.42
C PRO A 42 -4.94 -10.62 -4.70
N ILE A 43 -3.96 -11.51 -4.84
CA ILE A 43 -3.21 -11.73 -6.08
C ILE A 43 -3.81 -12.96 -6.76
N ASP A 44 -4.40 -12.76 -7.93
CA ASP A 44 -4.90 -13.87 -8.75
C ASP A 44 -3.72 -14.59 -9.42
N ASP A 45 -3.79 -15.91 -9.57
CA ASP A 45 -2.67 -16.72 -10.11
C ASP A 45 -2.28 -16.36 -11.57
N GLN A 46 -3.12 -15.59 -12.28
CA GLN A 46 -2.89 -15.15 -13.67
C GLN A 46 -2.68 -13.63 -13.80
N VAL A 47 -2.65 -12.89 -12.68
CA VAL A 47 -2.56 -11.43 -12.74
C VAL A 47 -1.17 -10.99 -13.20
N THR A 48 -1.14 -10.03 -14.12
CA THR A 48 0.09 -9.39 -14.54
C THR A 48 0.50 -8.30 -13.55
N VAL A 49 1.78 -7.93 -13.56
CA VAL A 49 2.28 -6.80 -12.74
C VAL A 49 1.57 -5.50 -13.12
N ALA A 50 1.26 -5.28 -14.39
CA ALA A 50 0.57 -4.09 -14.88
C ALA A 50 -0.86 -4.00 -14.31
N GLU A 51 -1.65 -5.07 -14.44
CA GLU A 51 -3.01 -5.12 -13.86
C GLU A 51 -2.99 -4.93 -12.35
N MET A 52 -2.01 -5.54 -11.66
CA MET A 52 -1.87 -5.36 -10.22
C MET A 52 -1.49 -3.93 -9.85
N PHE A 53 -0.68 -3.25 -10.66
CA PHE A 53 -0.31 -1.85 -10.44
C PHE A 53 -1.53 -0.93 -10.60
N ASP A 54 -2.38 -1.17 -11.59
CA ASP A 54 -3.62 -0.39 -11.78
C ASP A 54 -4.58 -0.59 -10.60
N ARG A 55 -4.82 -1.85 -10.21
CA ARG A 55 -5.66 -2.18 -9.04
C ARG A 55 -5.15 -1.54 -7.74
N LEU A 56 -3.83 -1.57 -7.52
CA LEU A 56 -3.22 -0.95 -6.34
C LEU A 56 -3.26 0.58 -6.39
N SER A 57 -3.21 1.18 -7.58
CA SER A 57 -3.34 2.63 -7.76
C SER A 57 -4.74 3.11 -7.39
N GLU A 58 -5.77 2.39 -7.84
CA GLU A 58 -7.17 2.65 -7.47
C GLU A 58 -7.39 2.48 -5.96
N LEU A 59 -6.93 1.36 -5.38
CA LEU A 59 -7.00 1.11 -3.95
C LEU A 59 -6.25 2.20 -3.15
N GLY A 60 -5.07 2.60 -3.60
CA GLY A 60 -4.27 3.65 -2.98
C GLY A 60 -4.99 4.99 -2.94
N SER A 61 -5.62 5.37 -4.05
CA SER A 61 -6.44 6.59 -4.13
C SER A 61 -7.60 6.55 -3.13
N GLN A 62 -8.36 5.44 -3.10
CA GLN A 62 -9.47 5.28 -2.17
C GLN A 62 -9.00 5.39 -0.72
N VAL A 63 -7.99 4.62 -0.33
CA VAL A 63 -7.50 4.57 1.05
C VAL A 63 -6.90 5.91 1.46
N LEU A 64 -6.26 6.64 0.55
CA LEU A 64 -5.77 7.99 0.80
C LEU A 64 -6.93 8.94 1.13
N LEU A 65 -7.97 8.96 0.30
CA LEU A 65 -9.15 9.80 0.53
C LEU A 65 -9.85 9.48 1.86
N GLU A 66 -9.88 8.21 2.26
CA GLU A 66 -10.42 7.81 3.58
C GLU A 66 -9.51 8.21 4.75
N THR A 67 -8.20 8.29 4.53
CA THR A 67 -7.21 8.59 5.58
C THR A 67 -7.08 10.09 5.85
N LEU A 68 -7.20 10.94 4.82
CA LEU A 68 -7.02 12.39 4.92
C LEU A 68 -7.92 13.06 5.98
N PRO A 69 -9.23 12.77 6.08
CA PRO A 69 -10.08 13.37 7.11
C PRO A 69 -9.62 13.04 8.53
N ALA A 70 -9.26 11.78 8.80
CA ALA A 70 -8.76 11.36 10.11
C ALA A 70 -7.41 12.01 10.44
N LEU A 71 -6.56 12.18 9.42
CA LEU A 71 -5.28 12.86 9.57
C LEU A 71 -5.47 14.35 9.92
N PHE A 72 -6.35 15.06 9.21
CA PHE A 72 -6.60 16.48 9.47
C PHE A 72 -7.30 16.74 10.80
N ASN A 73 -8.14 15.80 11.24
CA ASN A 73 -8.80 15.87 12.54
C ASN A 73 -7.93 15.39 13.70
N GLY A 74 -6.71 14.90 13.43
CA GLY A 74 -5.79 14.39 14.46
C GLY A 74 -6.26 13.10 15.13
N THR A 75 -7.13 12.32 14.47
CA THR A 75 -7.69 11.07 15.00
C THR A 75 -7.09 9.81 14.37
N VAL A 76 -6.16 9.97 13.43
CA VAL A 76 -5.44 8.85 12.82
C VAL A 76 -4.48 8.21 13.84
N THR A 77 -4.45 6.89 13.88
CA THR A 77 -3.47 6.13 14.69
C THR A 77 -2.26 5.83 13.81
N GLU A 78 -1.06 6.18 14.28
CA GLU A 78 0.19 5.89 13.59
C GLU A 78 0.87 4.65 14.21
N THR A 79 1.31 3.70 13.38
CA THR A 79 1.94 2.42 13.81
C THR A 79 3.27 2.13 13.14
#